data_AF-A0A6B3F5F5-F1
#
_entry.id   AF-A0A6B3F5F5-F1
#
_cell.length_a   1.000
_cell.length_b   1.000
_cell.length_c   1.000
_cell.angle_alpha   90.00
_cell.angle_beta   90.00
_cell.angle_gamma   90.00
#
_symmetry.space_group_name_H-M   'P 1'
#
loop_
_entity.id
_entity.type
_entity.pdbx_description
1 polymer ?
#
loop_
_entity_poly.entity_id
_entity_poly.type
_entity_poly.pdbx_seq_one_letter_code
_entity_poly.pdbx_strand_id
1 'polypeptide(L)' 'MSAAVPKQAGVIGGGRMGAGIAQSFATAGAAVTVVEQDEAAAAKVRERI' A
#
# COMPACT_ATOMS: atom_id res chain seq x y z
N MET A 1 21.83 -5.60 11.53
CA MET A 1 21.74 -4.47 10.58
C MET A 1 20.27 -4.23 10.32
N SER A 2 19.72 -3.05 10.64
CA SER A 2 18.36 -2.72 10.21
C SER A 2 18.44 -2.26 8.76
N ALA A 3 17.75 -2.93 7.85
CA ALA A 3 17.56 -2.39 6.50
C ALA A 3 16.75 -1.09 6.63
N ALA A 4 17.15 -0.05 5.89
CA ALA A 4 16.36 1.16 5.79
C ALA A 4 15.06 0.87 5.04
N VAL A 5 13.97 1.52 5.45
CA VAL A 5 12.69 1.40 4.76
C VAL A 5 12.82 2.01 3.36
N PRO A 6 12.33 1.34 2.30
CA PRO A 6 12.34 1.91 0.95
C PRO A 6 11.58 3.23 0.88
N LYS A 7 12.10 4.20 0.11
CA LYS A 7 11.39 5.47 -0.11
C LYS A 7 10.10 5.30 -0.90
N GLN A 8 10.01 4.27 -1.72
CA GLN A 8 8.84 3.95 -2.55
C GLN A 8 8.53 2.46 -2.46
N ALA A 9 7.25 2.10 -2.37
CA ALA A 9 6.77 0.72 -2.34
C ALA A 9 5.53 0.54 -3.22
N GLY A 10 5.48 -0.55 -3.98
CA GLY A 10 4.31 -0.97 -4.74
C GLY A 10 3.61 -2.14 -4.05
N VAL A 11 2.29 -2.11 -3.95
CA VAL A 11 1.47 -3.21 -3.44
C VAL A 11 0.46 -3.61 -4.52
N ILE A 12 0.49 -4.86 -4.96
CA ILE A 12 -0.47 -5.38 -5.94
C ILE A 12 -1.62 -6.05 -5.18
N GLY A 13 -2.82 -5.50 -5.30
CA GLY A 13 -4.01 -5.87 -4.55
C GLY A 13 -4.13 -5.16 -3.20
N GLY A 14 -5.22 -4.43 -3.01
CA GLY A 14 -5.62 -3.69 -1.81
C GLY A 14 -6.72 -4.36 -0.98
N GLY A 15 -6.85 -5.69 -1.10
CA GLY A 15 -7.61 -6.49 -0.14
C GLY A 15 -7.06 -6.34 1.30
N ARG A 16 -7.65 -7.02 2.29
CA ARG A 16 -7.31 -6.85 3.72
C ARG A 16 -5.81 -6.91 4.03
N MET A 17 -5.10 -7.88 3.44
CA MET A 17 -3.65 -8.03 3.62
C MET A 17 -2.86 -6.90 2.95
N GLY A 18 -3.20 -6.58 1.69
CA GLY A 18 -2.51 -5.53 0.93
C GLY A 18 -2.66 -4.15 1.55
N ALA A 19 -3.85 -3.83 2.07
CA ALA A 19 -4.09 -2.59 2.81
C ALA A 19 -3.20 -2.49 4.07
N GLY A 20 -3.07 -3.56 4.85
CA GLY A 20 -2.19 -3.58 6.03
C GLY A 20 -0.70 -3.46 5.67
N ILE A 21 -0.28 -4.08 4.57
CA ILE A 21 1.09 -3.93 4.04
C ILE A 21 1.34 -2.49 3.63
N ALA A 22 0.42 -1.90 2.85
CA ALA A 22 0.50 -0.51 2.41
C ALA A 22 0.56 0.46 3.59
N GLN A 23 -0.29 0.27 4.60
CA GLN A 23 -0.31 1.06 5.81
C GLN A 23 1.01 0.96 6.59
N SER A 24 1.60 -0.23 6.67
CA SER A 24 2.88 -0.45 7.38
C SER A 24 4.03 0.33 6.73
N PHE A 25 4.14 0.27 5.39
CA PHE A 25 5.14 1.04 4.65
C PHE A 25 4.89 2.56 4.72
N ALA A 26 3.64 3.00 4.59
CA ALA A 26 3.27 4.41 4.67
C ALA A 26 3.57 5.00 6.07
N THR A 27 3.22 4.28 7.13
CA THR A 27 3.53 4.69 8.52
C THR A 27 5.03 4.75 8.78
N ALA A 28 5.80 3.92 8.08
CA ALA A 28 7.26 3.94 8.12
C ALA A 28 7.89 5.02 7.20
N GLY A 29 7.08 5.87 6.55
CA GLY A 29 7.52 7.01 5.76
C GLY A 29 7.74 6.74 4.27
N ALA A 30 7.36 5.56 3.76
CA ALA A 30 7.44 5.25 2.34
C ALA A 30 6.27 5.90 1.56
N ALA A 31 6.53 6.30 0.31
CA ALA A 31 5.47 6.58 -0.64
C ALA A 31 4.94 5.25 -1.21
N VAL A 32 3.66 4.97 -1.03
CA VAL A 32 3.07 3.67 -1.42
C VAL A 32 2.08 3.83 -2.57
N THR A 33 2.25 3.00 -3.60
CA THR A 33 1.30 2.87 -4.72
C THR A 33 0.61 1.52 -4.62
N VAL A 34 -0.72 1.52 -4.46
CA VAL A 34 -1.53 0.30 -4.51
C VAL A 34 -2.12 0.16 -5.91
N VAL A 35 -1.93 -1.01 -6.52
CA VAL A 35 -2.46 -1.34 -7.86
C VAL A 35 -3.60 -2.33 -7.71
N GLU A 36 -4.71 -2.03 -8.35
CA GLU A 36 -5.90 -2.87 -8.43
C GLU A 36 -6.26 -3.16 -9.89
N GLN A 37 -7.13 -4.15 -10.10
CA GLN A 37 -7.56 -4.56 -11.43
C GLN A 37 -8.35 -3.47 -12.18
N ASP A 38 -9.08 -2.62 -11.44
CA ASP A 38 -10.01 -1.62 -11.98
C ASP A 38 -10.16 -0.41 -11.02
N GLU A 39 -10.71 0.69 -11.54
CA GLU A 39 -10.89 1.93 -10.77
C GLU A 39 -11.84 1.79 -9.59
N ALA A 40 -12.88 0.95 -9.69
CA ALA A 40 -13.85 0.76 -8.62
C ALA A 40 -13.23 -0.01 -7.43
N ALA A 41 -12.38 -1.00 -7.72
CA ALA A 41 -11.57 -1.68 -6.73
C ALA A 41 -10.58 -0.70 -6.09
N ALA A 42 -9.86 0.10 -6.88
CA ALA A 42 -8.94 1.11 -6.36
C ALA A 42 -9.64 2.13 -5.44
N ALA A 43 -10.82 2.61 -5.81
CA ALA A 43 -11.62 3.54 -4.99
C ALA A 43 -11.99 2.94 -3.63
N LYS A 44 -12.47 1.68 -3.60
CA LYS A 44 -12.79 0.96 -2.36
C LYS A 44 -11.59 0.82 -1.43
N VAL A 45 -10.41 0.65 -1.99
CA VAL A 45 -9.17 0.56 -1.21
C VAL A 45 -8.80 1.92 -0.63
N ARG A 46 -8.95 2.99 -1.41
CA ARG A 46 -8.64 4.36 -1.00
C ARG A 46 -9.55 4.88 0.13
N GLU A 47 -10.75 4.33 0.29
CA GLU A 47 -11.61 4.62 1.46
C GLU A 47 -11.13 3.91 2.74
N ARG A 48 -10.28 2.87 2.63
CA ARG A 48 -9.82 2.05 3.77
C ARG A 48 -8.45 2.42 4.30
N ILE A 49 -7.60 3.07 3.50
CA ILE A 49 -6.20 3.41 3.82
C ILE A 49 -6.06 4.92 3.84
#